data_AF-A0A1Q6XD51-F1
#
_entry.id   AF-A0A1Q6XD51-F1
#
_cell.length_a   1.000
_cell.length_b   1.000
_cell.length_c   1.000
_cell.angle_alpha   90.00
_cell.angle_beta   90.00
_cell.angle_gamma   90.00
#
_symmetry.space_group_name_H-M   'P 1'
#
loop_
_entity.id
_entity.type
_entity.pdbx_description
1 polymer ?
#
loop_
_entity_poly.entity_id
_entity_poly.type
_entity_poly.pdbx_seq_one_letter_code
_entity_poly.pdbx_strand_id
1 'polypeptide(L)'
;MIPDLVLYHAECTDGFGAAWAIWKRYPSAEFIPADHGFPPPVSCAGRRVVIVDFSYSRPILEEMAKEATALQVLDHHITAQEALRGLPYVHFDLDKSGAVLAWEWAHGTTPPWLLQYVQDKDLWAWKLPNSREINAGLNSYPYDFKVWDSLEKERLEQEGRAILRYEHELVQKIIRHVVWVQFEGETVP
;
A
#
# COMPACT_ATOMS: atom_id res chain seq x y z
N MET A 1 -15.75 13.39 5.46
CA MET A 1 -16.01 13.46 4.01
C MET A 1 -16.48 12.08 3.54
N ILE A 2 -17.38 11.99 2.55
CA ILE A 2 -17.69 10.72 1.86
C ILE A 2 -17.02 10.82 0.47
N PRO A 3 -16.08 9.94 0.09
CA PRO A 3 -15.34 10.07 -1.17
C PRO A 3 -16.16 9.68 -2.38
N ASP A 4 -15.92 10.38 -3.50
CA ASP A 4 -16.38 10.01 -4.85
C ASP A 4 -15.26 9.31 -5.64
N LEU A 5 -14.00 9.62 -5.30
CA LEU A 5 -12.79 9.11 -5.94
C LEU A 5 -11.78 8.71 -4.88
N VAL A 6 -11.21 7.54 -5.05
CA VAL A 6 -10.07 7.04 -4.27
C VAL A 6 -8.94 6.77 -5.24
N LEU A 7 -7.85 7.53 -5.10
CA LEU A 7 -6.59 7.24 -5.76
C LEU A 7 -5.73 6.45 -4.79
N TYR A 8 -5.16 5.35 -5.23
CA TYR A 8 -4.31 4.51 -4.37
C TYR A 8 -3.04 4.09 -5.11
N HIS A 9 -1.97 3.83 -4.37
CA HIS A 9 -0.70 3.43 -4.95
C HIS A 9 -0.86 2.08 -5.68
N ALA A 10 -0.45 2.05 -6.94
CA ALA A 10 -0.58 0.85 -7.77
C ALA A 10 0.42 -0.23 -7.36
N GLU A 11 0.07 -1.47 -7.71
CA GLU A 11 0.95 -2.65 -7.66
C GLU A 11 1.58 -3.02 -6.30
N CYS A 12 1.26 -2.33 -5.19
CA CYS A 12 1.72 -2.69 -3.85
C CYS A 12 0.58 -3.20 -2.95
N THR A 13 0.95 -4.06 -1.99
CA THR A 13 0.00 -4.66 -1.05
C THR A 13 -0.58 -3.64 -0.08
N ASP A 14 0.21 -2.66 0.34
CA ASP A 14 -0.24 -1.61 1.27
C ASP A 14 -1.24 -0.67 0.59
N GLY A 15 -0.93 -0.20 -0.62
CA GLY A 15 -1.81 0.64 -1.44
C GLY A 15 -3.12 -0.02 -1.79
N PHE A 16 -3.10 -1.29 -2.19
CA PHE A 16 -4.35 -2.02 -2.37
C PHE A 16 -5.09 -2.28 -1.04
N GLY A 17 -4.37 -2.56 0.05
CA GLY A 17 -4.96 -2.69 1.39
C GLY A 17 -5.63 -1.40 1.87
N ALA A 18 -5.05 -0.24 1.54
CA ALA A 18 -5.61 1.07 1.82
C ALA A 18 -6.86 1.34 0.98
N ALA A 19 -6.82 1.01 -0.32
CA ALA A 19 -8.00 1.06 -1.18
C ALA A 19 -9.12 0.16 -0.64
N TRP A 20 -8.80 -1.08 -0.24
CA TRP A 20 -9.74 -2.03 0.34
C TRP A 20 -10.34 -1.49 1.65
N ALA A 21 -9.54 -0.86 2.50
CA ALA A 21 -10.01 -0.24 3.74
C ALA A 21 -11.09 0.84 3.47
N ILE A 22 -10.86 1.71 2.47
CA ILE A 22 -11.85 2.72 2.06
C ILE A 22 -13.07 2.05 1.41
N TRP A 23 -12.87 1.06 0.54
CA TRP A 23 -13.94 0.32 -0.14
C TRP A 23 -14.90 -0.37 0.83
N LYS A 24 -14.39 -0.93 1.94
CA LYS A 24 -15.22 -1.54 2.99
C LYS A 24 -16.21 -0.57 3.62
N ARG A 25 -15.92 0.75 3.62
CA ARG A 25 -16.82 1.79 4.12
C ARG A 25 -17.66 2.42 3.01
N TYR A 26 -17.05 2.67 1.86
CA TYR A 26 -17.60 3.44 0.76
C TYR A 26 -17.50 2.65 -0.56
N PRO A 27 -18.25 1.53 -0.71
CA PRO A 27 -18.11 0.64 -1.87
C PRO A 27 -18.62 1.26 -3.19
N SER A 28 -19.31 2.41 -3.12
CA SER A 28 -19.80 3.16 -4.28
C SER A 28 -18.81 4.18 -4.84
N ALA A 29 -17.68 4.41 -4.17
CA ALA A 29 -16.64 5.30 -4.69
C ALA A 29 -15.96 4.67 -5.92
N GLU A 30 -15.39 5.50 -6.78
CA GLU A 30 -14.51 5.04 -7.86
C GLU A 30 -13.09 4.83 -7.31
N PHE A 31 -12.45 3.72 -7.65
CA PHE A 31 -11.11 3.36 -7.19
C PHE A 31 -10.16 3.28 -8.39
N ILE A 32 -9.17 4.16 -8.47
CA ILE A 32 -8.22 4.22 -9.59
C ILE A 32 -6.80 4.03 -9.06
N PRO A 33 -6.06 3.01 -9.54
CA PRO A 33 -4.64 2.86 -9.21
C PRO A 33 -3.84 3.99 -9.85
N ALA A 34 -2.83 4.47 -9.14
CA ALA A 34 -1.95 5.55 -9.58
C ALA A 34 -0.52 5.34 -9.09
N ASP A 35 0.43 5.93 -9.79
CA ASP A 35 1.87 5.80 -9.52
C ASP A 35 2.52 7.15 -9.26
N HIS A 36 3.59 7.13 -8.46
CA HIS A 36 4.44 8.29 -8.27
C HIS A 36 5.05 8.77 -9.59
N GLY A 37 5.26 10.08 -9.70
CA GLY A 37 5.91 10.69 -10.86
C GLY A 37 5.00 10.87 -12.09
N PHE A 38 3.77 10.36 -12.04
CA PHE A 38 2.76 10.58 -13.08
C PHE A 38 1.70 11.60 -12.63
N PRO A 39 1.02 12.29 -13.56
CA PRO A 39 -0.12 13.14 -13.22
C PRO A 39 -1.32 12.28 -12.77
N PRO A 40 -2.31 12.87 -12.08
CA PRO A 40 -3.55 12.17 -11.75
C PRO A 40 -4.18 11.53 -13.00
N PRO A 41 -4.53 10.23 -12.95
CA PRO A 41 -5.00 9.49 -14.13
C PRO A 41 -6.39 9.93 -14.60
N VAL A 42 -7.16 10.61 -13.73
CA VAL A 42 -8.51 11.10 -14.00
C VAL A 42 -8.69 12.51 -13.43
N SER A 43 -9.66 13.25 -13.99
CA SER A 43 -10.00 14.57 -13.47
C SER A 43 -10.56 14.48 -12.05
N CYS A 44 -10.09 15.40 -11.20
CA CYS A 44 -10.50 15.54 -9.81
C CYS A 44 -11.50 16.69 -9.59
N ALA A 45 -11.81 17.46 -10.63
CA ALA A 45 -12.65 18.65 -10.56
C ALA A 45 -14.06 18.33 -10.07
N GLY A 46 -14.53 19.05 -9.05
CA GLY A 46 -15.87 18.86 -8.46
C GLY A 46 -16.08 17.53 -7.73
N ARG A 47 -15.00 16.79 -7.41
CA ARG A 47 -15.06 15.49 -6.70
C ARG A 47 -14.56 15.62 -5.27
N ARG A 48 -15.01 14.71 -4.40
CA ARG A 48 -14.40 14.48 -3.08
C ARG A 48 -13.36 13.38 -3.21
N VAL A 49 -12.10 13.75 -3.21
CA VAL A 49 -10.96 12.88 -3.53
C VAL A 49 -10.25 12.47 -2.24
N VAL A 50 -9.99 11.17 -2.11
CA VAL A 50 -9.10 10.62 -1.10
C VAL A 50 -7.93 9.95 -1.82
N ILE A 51 -6.71 10.28 -1.43
CA ILE A 51 -5.48 9.66 -1.89
C ILE A 51 -4.94 8.83 -0.73
N VAL A 52 -4.61 7.56 -0.97
CA VAL A 52 -4.11 6.65 0.07
C VAL A 52 -2.84 5.94 -0.37
N ASP A 53 -1.91 5.76 0.57
CA ASP A 53 -0.63 5.05 0.39
C ASP A 53 0.37 5.72 -0.55
N PHE A 54 0.09 6.95 -0.99
CA PHE A 54 1.05 7.75 -1.72
C PHE A 54 0.64 9.22 -1.72
N SER A 55 1.50 10.05 -2.27
CA SER A 55 1.20 11.45 -2.51
C SER A 55 1.83 11.96 -3.81
N TYR A 56 1.10 12.87 -4.46
CA TYR A 56 1.67 13.68 -5.54
C TYR A 56 2.55 14.80 -4.97
N SER A 57 3.33 15.44 -5.84
CA SER A 57 4.11 16.62 -5.45
C SER A 57 3.19 17.74 -4.96
N ARG A 58 3.71 18.61 -4.08
CA ARG A 58 2.97 19.77 -3.55
C ARG A 58 2.27 20.59 -4.64
N PRO A 59 2.92 20.99 -5.75
CA PRO A 59 2.24 21.75 -6.80
C PRO A 59 1.02 21.02 -7.38
N ILE A 60 1.12 19.72 -7.61
CA ILE A 60 -0.01 18.92 -8.11
C ILE A 60 -1.13 18.87 -7.08
N LEU A 61 -0.82 18.61 -5.81
CA LEU A 61 -1.81 18.57 -4.75
C LEU A 61 -2.51 19.92 -4.54
N GLU A 62 -1.78 21.04 -4.67
CA GLU A 62 -2.35 22.38 -4.57
C GLU A 62 -3.29 22.69 -5.74
N GLU A 63 -2.98 22.27 -6.97
CA GLU A 63 -3.92 22.38 -8.10
C GLU A 63 -5.15 21.48 -7.90
N MET A 64 -4.95 20.23 -7.49
CA MET A 64 -6.05 19.31 -7.18
C MET A 64 -6.98 19.89 -6.10
N ALA A 65 -6.41 20.51 -5.05
CA ALA A 65 -7.19 21.13 -3.98
C ALA A 65 -8.02 22.34 -4.42
N LYS A 66 -7.61 23.05 -5.48
CA LYS A 66 -8.39 24.16 -6.06
C LYS A 66 -9.59 23.67 -6.86
N GLU A 67 -9.44 22.54 -7.56
CA GLU A 67 -10.47 22.00 -8.46
C GLU A 67 -11.44 21.04 -7.78
N ALA A 68 -10.94 20.25 -6.82
CA ALA A 68 -11.75 19.27 -6.10
C ALA A 68 -12.72 19.95 -5.14
N THR A 69 -13.88 19.32 -4.91
CA THR A 69 -14.81 19.75 -3.85
C THR A 69 -14.17 19.56 -2.47
N ALA A 70 -13.39 18.50 -2.31
CA ALA A 70 -12.56 18.30 -1.14
C ALA A 70 -11.44 17.30 -1.45
N LEU A 71 -10.30 17.46 -0.77
CA LEU A 71 -9.13 16.59 -0.90
C LEU A 71 -8.73 16.05 0.48
N GLN A 72 -8.33 14.80 0.55
CA GLN A 72 -7.63 14.18 1.67
C GLN A 72 -6.49 13.32 1.12
N VAL A 73 -5.32 13.41 1.73
CA VAL A 73 -4.16 12.54 1.46
C VAL A 73 -3.81 11.83 2.75
N LEU A 74 -3.65 10.51 2.69
CA LEU A 74 -3.21 9.64 3.78
C LEU A 74 -1.95 8.93 3.31
N ASP A 75 -0.81 9.27 3.89
CA ASP A 75 0.48 8.79 3.43
C ASP A 75 1.43 8.54 4.62
N HIS A 76 2.44 7.71 4.40
CA HIS A 76 3.45 7.29 5.38
C HIS A 76 4.87 7.30 4.77
N HIS A 77 5.03 7.71 3.51
CA HIS A 77 6.32 7.78 2.86
C HIS A 77 7.15 8.98 3.38
N ILE A 78 8.24 8.68 4.09
CA ILE A 78 9.15 9.69 4.67
C ILE A 78 9.67 10.69 3.63
N THR A 79 9.85 10.25 2.39
CA THR A 79 10.33 11.07 1.26
C THR A 79 9.39 12.23 0.92
N ALA A 80 8.09 12.11 1.21
CA ALA A 80 7.09 13.13 0.92
C ALA A 80 6.78 14.05 2.13
N GLN A 81 7.09 13.60 3.36
CA GLN A 81 6.62 14.24 4.59
C GLN A 81 7.00 15.73 4.69
N GLU A 82 8.29 16.07 4.55
CA GLU A 82 8.73 17.47 4.68
C GLU A 82 8.22 18.32 3.51
N ALA A 83 8.22 17.78 2.29
CA ALA A 83 7.76 18.50 1.10
C ALA A 83 6.27 18.89 1.21
N LEU A 84 5.46 18.09 1.90
CA LEU A 84 4.01 18.29 2.03
C LEU A 84 3.58 18.93 3.36
N ARG A 85 4.54 19.27 4.23
CA ARG A 85 4.26 19.85 5.54
C ARG A 85 3.39 21.11 5.46
N GLY A 86 2.38 21.20 6.32
CA GLY A 86 1.50 22.37 6.40
C GLY A 86 0.37 22.40 5.37
N LEU A 87 0.23 21.40 4.50
CA LEU A 87 -0.98 21.23 3.70
C LEU A 87 -2.10 20.66 4.59
N PRO A 88 -3.25 21.35 4.73
CA PRO A 88 -4.28 21.00 5.72
C PRO A 88 -5.06 19.72 5.39
N TYR A 89 -4.99 19.27 4.13
CA TYR A 89 -5.63 18.06 3.64
C TYR A 89 -4.67 16.87 3.60
N VAL A 90 -3.48 16.98 4.18
CA VAL A 90 -2.48 15.92 4.19
C VAL A 90 -2.30 15.41 5.61
N HIS A 91 -2.46 14.11 5.80
CA HIS A 91 -2.21 13.42 7.05
C HIS A 91 -1.08 12.41 6.86
N PHE A 92 -0.03 12.55 7.68
CA PHE A 92 1.12 11.66 7.70
C PHE A 92 1.24 10.96 9.05
N ASP A 93 1.54 9.66 9.03
CA ASP A 93 1.97 8.89 10.19
C ASP A 93 2.99 7.84 9.74
N LEU A 94 4.25 7.98 10.18
CA LEU A 94 5.32 7.06 9.78
C LEU A 94 5.30 5.74 10.56
N ASP A 95 4.53 5.67 11.65
CA ASP A 95 4.42 4.48 12.50
C ASP A 95 3.30 3.53 12.03
N LYS A 96 2.65 3.86 10.91
CA LYS A 96 1.52 3.13 10.35
C LYS A 96 1.71 2.90 8.86
N SER A 97 1.16 1.80 8.37
CA SER A 97 1.06 1.55 6.94
C SER A 97 -0.08 2.39 6.34
N GLY A 98 -0.04 2.65 5.04
CA GLY A 98 -1.12 3.33 4.32
C GLY A 98 -2.47 2.63 4.50
N ALA A 99 -2.48 1.30 4.56
CA ALA A 99 -3.70 0.52 4.81
C ALA A 99 -4.33 0.77 6.18
N VAL A 100 -3.51 0.84 7.23
CA VAL A 100 -3.99 1.12 8.59
C VAL A 100 -4.46 2.57 8.71
N LEU A 101 -3.72 3.52 8.14
CA LEU A 101 -4.12 4.93 8.07
C LEU A 101 -5.48 5.10 7.40
N ALA A 102 -5.68 4.46 6.25
CA ALA A 102 -6.95 4.48 5.53
C ALA A 102 -8.10 3.89 6.36
N TRP A 103 -7.85 2.78 7.07
CA TRP A 103 -8.86 2.17 7.93
C TRP A 103 -9.27 3.09 9.08
N GLU A 104 -8.30 3.65 9.80
CA GLU A 104 -8.57 4.55 10.92
C GLU A 104 -9.37 5.78 10.47
N TRP A 105 -8.99 6.39 9.34
CA TRP A 105 -9.71 7.53 8.77
C TRP A 105 -11.15 7.18 8.37
N ALA A 106 -11.38 6.02 7.75
CA ALA A 106 -12.70 5.64 7.24
C ALA A 106 -13.64 5.07 8.31
N HIS A 107 -13.10 4.37 9.31
CA HIS A 107 -13.90 3.57 10.25
C HIS A 107 -13.74 3.96 11.72
N GLY A 108 -12.61 4.56 12.13
CA GLY A 108 -12.36 4.94 13.53
C GLY A 108 -12.37 3.77 14.51
N THR A 109 -12.10 2.55 14.03
CA THR A 109 -12.09 1.30 14.83
C THR A 109 -10.79 0.54 14.60
N THR A 110 -10.54 -0.49 15.41
CA THR A 110 -9.37 -1.36 15.24
C THR A 110 -9.34 -1.97 13.83
N PRO A 111 -8.20 -1.89 13.11
CA PRO A 111 -8.05 -2.53 11.80
C PRO A 111 -8.30 -4.04 11.87
N PRO A 112 -8.93 -4.65 10.85
CA PRO A 112 -9.12 -6.08 10.79
C PRO A 112 -7.77 -6.79 10.68
N TRP A 113 -7.74 -8.08 11.02
CA TRP A 113 -6.51 -8.86 11.06
C TRP A 113 -5.69 -8.73 9.76
N LEU A 114 -6.35 -8.71 8.59
CA LEU A 114 -5.69 -8.65 7.30
C LEU A 114 -4.79 -7.41 7.19
N LEU A 115 -5.30 -6.23 7.57
CA LEU A 115 -4.52 -4.99 7.52
C LEU A 115 -3.42 -4.92 8.59
N GLN A 116 -3.60 -5.61 9.72
CA GLN A 116 -2.53 -5.74 10.71
C GLN A 116 -1.34 -6.54 10.16
N TYR A 117 -1.60 -7.59 9.37
CA TYR A 117 -0.55 -8.37 8.69
C TYR A 117 0.09 -7.61 7.52
N VAL A 118 -0.69 -6.81 6.79
CA VAL A 118 -0.16 -5.88 5.78
C VAL A 118 0.82 -4.90 6.43
N GLN A 119 0.40 -4.23 7.52
CA GLN A 119 1.27 -3.30 8.24
C GLN A 119 2.53 -3.97 8.81
N ASP A 120 2.42 -5.20 9.31
CA ASP A 120 3.57 -5.92 9.88
C ASP A 120 4.67 -6.22 8.84
N LYS A 121 4.28 -6.46 7.57
CA LYS A 121 5.21 -6.55 6.43
C LYS A 121 5.71 -5.18 6.00
N ASP A 122 4.79 -4.23 5.84
CA ASP A 122 5.07 -2.92 5.28
C ASP A 122 6.10 -2.14 6.13
N LEU A 123 5.89 -2.10 7.45
CA LEU A 123 6.83 -1.52 8.40
C LEU A 123 8.05 -2.41 8.69
N TRP A 124 8.18 -3.54 7.98
CA TRP A 124 9.23 -4.55 8.17
C TRP A 124 9.37 -5.06 9.61
N ALA A 125 8.26 -5.11 10.35
CA ALA A 125 8.26 -5.42 11.77
C ALA A 125 8.36 -6.92 12.06
N TRP A 126 7.67 -7.76 11.27
CA TRP A 126 7.65 -9.23 11.39
C TRP A 126 7.34 -9.75 12.81
N LYS A 127 6.44 -9.07 13.52
CA LYS A 127 6.09 -9.38 14.92
C LYS A 127 4.92 -10.36 15.02
N LEU A 128 4.07 -10.44 14.00
CA LEU A 128 2.89 -11.29 14.03
C LEU A 128 3.23 -12.77 13.73
N PRO A 129 2.53 -13.74 14.34
CA PRO A 129 2.75 -15.15 14.06
C PRO A 129 2.56 -15.48 12.58
N ASN A 130 3.53 -16.21 12.01
CA ASN A 130 3.54 -16.63 10.60
C ASN A 130 3.33 -15.47 9.61
N SER A 131 3.79 -14.26 9.96
CA SER A 131 3.56 -13.06 9.16
C SER A 131 4.16 -13.15 7.76
N ARG A 132 5.32 -13.80 7.62
CA ARG A 132 5.96 -14.01 6.32
C ARG A 132 5.13 -14.93 5.45
N GLU A 133 4.62 -16.02 5.99
CA GLU A 133 3.77 -16.97 5.29
C GLU A 133 2.46 -16.31 4.87
N ILE A 134 1.75 -15.67 5.79
CA ILE A 134 0.48 -15.01 5.51
C ILE A 134 0.65 -13.94 4.43
N ASN A 135 1.72 -13.14 4.50
CA ASN A 135 1.99 -12.13 3.48
C ASN A 135 2.42 -12.76 2.15
N ALA A 136 3.18 -13.85 2.14
CA ALA A 136 3.51 -14.56 0.90
C ALA A 136 2.26 -15.12 0.23
N GLY A 137 1.33 -15.69 1.01
CA GLY A 137 0.01 -16.10 0.55
C GLY A 137 -0.77 -14.91 -0.02
N LEU A 138 -0.90 -13.82 0.75
CA LEU A 138 -1.62 -12.62 0.34
C LEU A 138 -1.12 -12.04 -0.99
N ASN A 139 0.21 -11.92 -1.15
CA ASN A 139 0.84 -11.38 -2.37
C ASN A 139 0.60 -12.24 -3.62
N SER A 140 0.14 -13.49 -3.46
CA SER A 140 -0.19 -14.37 -4.58
C SER A 140 -1.61 -14.20 -5.13
N TYR A 141 -2.48 -13.48 -4.40
CA TYR A 141 -3.85 -13.20 -4.83
C TYR A 141 -3.92 -11.93 -5.68
N PRO A 142 -4.89 -11.85 -6.62
CA PRO A 142 -5.13 -10.64 -7.38
C PRO A 142 -5.59 -9.49 -6.46
N TYR A 143 -5.27 -8.27 -6.85
CA TYR A 143 -5.80 -7.04 -6.29
C TYR A 143 -7.25 -6.83 -6.72
N ASP A 144 -8.14 -7.63 -6.14
CA ASP A 144 -9.58 -7.56 -6.30
C ASP A 144 -10.26 -7.48 -4.92
N PHE A 145 -11.19 -6.53 -4.76
CA PHE A 145 -11.80 -6.25 -3.47
C PHE A 145 -12.61 -7.43 -2.93
N LYS A 146 -13.31 -8.15 -3.82
CA LYS A 146 -14.13 -9.31 -3.42
C LYS A 146 -13.27 -10.51 -3.07
N VAL A 147 -12.15 -10.69 -3.78
CA VAL A 147 -11.14 -11.68 -3.40
C VAL A 147 -10.62 -11.39 -2.01
N TRP A 148 -10.13 -10.17 -1.76
CA TRP A 148 -9.61 -9.77 -0.44
C TRP A 148 -10.63 -9.87 0.69
N ASP A 149 -11.90 -9.56 0.39
CA ASP A 149 -13.01 -9.67 1.36
C ASP A 149 -13.34 -11.12 1.75
N SER A 150 -12.90 -12.10 0.95
CA SER A 150 -13.13 -13.53 1.16
C SER A 150 -11.92 -14.30 1.70
N LEU A 151 -10.79 -13.62 1.93
CA LEU A 151 -9.57 -14.30 2.38
C LEU A 151 -9.68 -14.77 3.83
N GLU A 152 -9.12 -15.95 4.07
CA GLU A 152 -9.05 -16.58 5.39
C GLU A 152 -7.59 -16.70 5.82
N LYS A 153 -7.30 -16.36 7.08
CA LYS A 153 -5.93 -16.29 7.59
C LYS A 153 -5.21 -17.62 7.51
N GLU A 154 -5.88 -18.69 7.92
CA GLU A 154 -5.35 -20.06 7.95
C GLU A 154 -5.01 -20.54 6.54
N ARG A 155 -5.83 -20.16 5.55
CA ARG A 155 -5.60 -20.48 4.15
C ARG A 155 -4.37 -19.74 3.61
N LEU A 156 -4.27 -18.44 3.86
CA LEU A 156 -3.10 -17.65 3.45
C LEU A 156 -1.81 -18.19 4.07
N GLU A 157 -1.86 -18.58 5.35
CA GLU A 157 -0.71 -19.19 6.02
C GLU A 157 -0.30 -20.51 5.35
N GLN A 158 -1.27 -21.41 5.07
CA GLN A 158 -0.99 -22.70 4.44
C GLN A 158 -0.40 -22.53 3.04
N GLU A 159 -0.97 -21.67 2.22
CA GLU A 159 -0.50 -21.37 0.86
C GLU A 159 0.87 -20.70 0.89
N GLY A 160 1.07 -19.75 1.80
CA GLY A 160 2.32 -19.04 2.04
C GLY A 160 3.50 -19.96 2.38
N ARG A 161 3.27 -21.00 3.19
CA ARG A 161 4.31 -22.01 3.48
C ARG A 161 4.82 -22.71 2.22
N ALA A 162 3.95 -22.96 1.24
CA ALA A 162 4.35 -23.56 -0.02
C ALA A 162 5.13 -22.57 -0.90
N ILE A 163 4.67 -21.32 -0.97
CA ILE A 163 5.33 -20.24 -1.71
C ILE A 163 6.74 -19.99 -1.17
N LEU A 164 6.89 -19.74 0.13
CA LEU A 164 8.19 -19.47 0.75
C LEU A 164 9.17 -20.64 0.59
N ARG A 165 8.68 -21.89 0.65
CA ARG A 165 9.53 -23.06 0.38
C ARG A 165 10.06 -23.04 -1.06
N TYR A 166 9.22 -22.69 -2.03
CA TYR A 166 9.65 -22.57 -3.42
C TYR A 166 10.62 -21.41 -3.63
N GLU A 167 10.34 -20.23 -3.06
CA GLU A 167 11.21 -19.06 -3.14
C GLU A 167 12.60 -19.35 -2.54
N HIS A 168 12.66 -19.99 -1.37
CA HIS A 168 13.92 -20.39 -0.77
C HIS A 168 14.71 -21.34 -1.68
N GLU A 169 14.06 -22.36 -2.25
CA GLU A 169 14.72 -23.28 -3.19
C GLU A 169 15.20 -22.56 -4.46
N LEU A 170 14.44 -21.60 -4.96
CA LEU A 170 14.81 -20.78 -6.11
C LEU A 170 16.05 -19.92 -5.81
N VAL A 171 16.07 -19.24 -4.66
CA VAL A 171 17.21 -18.45 -4.19
C VAL A 171 18.46 -19.34 -4.06
N GLN A 172 18.33 -20.53 -3.46
CA GLN A 172 19.44 -21.48 -3.35
C GLN A 172 19.98 -21.94 -4.71
N LYS A 173 19.11 -22.09 -5.72
CA LYS A 173 19.54 -22.42 -7.08
C LYS A 173 20.24 -21.25 -7.76
N ILE A 174 19.76 -20.03 -7.58
CA ILE A 174 20.36 -18.82 -8.18
C ILE A 174 21.75 -18.55 -7.58
N ILE A 175 21.89 -18.64 -6.25
CA ILE A 175 23.17 -18.42 -5.55
C ILE A 175 24.26 -19.39 -6.03
N ARG A 176 23.91 -20.63 -6.43
CA ARG A 176 24.90 -21.59 -6.97
C ARG A 176 25.51 -21.16 -8.31
N HIS A 177 24.88 -20.22 -9.00
CA HIS A 177 25.33 -19.70 -10.29
C HIS A 177 25.84 -18.25 -10.17
N VAL A 178 26.14 -17.78 -8.95
CA VAL A 178 26.77 -16.46 -8.72
C VAL A 178 28.05 -16.35 -9.55
N VAL A 179 28.19 -15.22 -10.25
CA VAL A 179 29.37 -14.90 -11.03
C VAL A 179 30.07 -13.75 -10.33
N TRP A 180 31.21 -14.07 -9.72
CA TRP A 180 32.04 -13.08 -9.07
C TRP A 180 32.64 -12.13 -10.11
N VAL A 181 32.39 -10.84 -9.96
CA VAL A 181 32.93 -9.78 -10.81
C VAL A 181 33.82 -8.85 -10.00
N GLN A 182 34.83 -8.29 -10.67
CA GLN A 182 35.67 -7.23 -10.12
C GLN A 182 35.00 -5.88 -10.40
N PHE A 183 34.72 -5.13 -9.33
CA PHE A 183 34.14 -3.78 -9.41
C PHE A 183 34.87 -2.86 -8.43
N GLU A 184 35.44 -1.76 -8.91
CA GLU A 184 36.18 -0.78 -8.09
C GLU A 184 37.30 -1.41 -7.21
N GLY A 185 37.91 -2.52 -7.67
CA GLY A 185 38.96 -3.23 -6.94
C GLY A 185 38.46 -4.23 -5.88
N GLU A 186 37.14 -4.35 -5.72
CA GLU A 186 36.50 -5.34 -4.85
C GLU A 186 35.88 -6.48 -5.66
N THR A 187 35.85 -7.68 -5.07
CA THR A 187 35.19 -8.85 -5.67
C THR A 187 33.78 -8.97 -5.11
N VAL A 188 32.77 -8.77 -5.96
CA VAL A 188 31.36 -8.85 -5.59
C VAL A 188 30.68 -10.02 -6.30
N PRO A 189 29.74 -10.72 -5.64
CA PRO A 189 29.02 -11.86 -6.22
C PRO A 189 27.96 -11.45 -7.25
#